data_AF-A0A417Y4R3-F1
#
_entry.id   AF-A0A417Y4R3-F1
#
_cell.length_a   1.000
_cell.length_b   1.000
_cell.length_c   1.000
_cell.angle_alpha   90.00
_cell.angle_beta   90.00
_cell.angle_gamma   90.00
#
_symmetry.space_group_name_H-M   'P 1'
#
loop_
_entity.id
_entity.type
_entity.pdbx_description
1 polymer ?
#
loop_
_entity_poly.entity_id
_entity_poly.type
_entity_poly.pdbx_seq_one_letter_code
_entity_poly.pdbx_strand_id
1 'polypeptide(L)' 'MNRLGAATSPYLLQHEDNPVDWWEWGPDAFAEARERNVPVLLSVGYAACHWCHVQDPRADRGGVAA' A
#
# COMPACT_ATOMS: atom_id res chain seq x y z
N MET A 1 6.62 -1.07 -9.95
CA MET A 1 6.17 0.34 -10.04
C MET A 1 4.74 0.34 -9.58
N ASN A 2 4.48 0.89 -8.39
CA ASN A 2 3.13 0.91 -7.81
C ASN A 2 2.44 2.25 -8.11
N ARG A 3 1.25 2.46 -7.54
CA ARG A 3 0.38 3.61 -7.87
C ARG A 3 0.59 4.82 -6.94
N LEU A 4 1.48 4.74 -5.95
CA LEU A 4 1.65 5.79 -4.95
C LEU A 4 2.43 7.01 -5.44
N GLY A 5 3.09 6.95 -6.60
CA GLY A 5 3.83 8.10 -7.16
C GLY A 5 2.95 9.31 -7.53
N ALA A 6 1.62 9.15 -7.54
CA ALA A 6 0.66 10.24 -7.72
C ALA A 6 0.06 10.77 -6.40
N ALA A 7 0.43 10.16 -5.26
CA ALA A 7 -0.14 10.51 -3.97
C ALA A 7 0.30 11.91 -3.52
N THR A 8 -0.58 12.64 -2.84
CA THR A 8 -0.24 13.95 -2.27
C THR A 8 0.50 13.85 -0.93
N SER A 9 0.38 12.70 -0.24
CA SER A 9 0.98 12.49 1.07
C SER A 9 2.47 12.15 0.95
N PRO A 10 3.37 12.90 1.61
CA PRO A 10 4.80 12.58 1.64
C PRO A 10 5.11 11.19 2.20
N TYR A 11 4.25 10.66 3.09
CA TYR A 11 4.41 9.32 3.64
C TYR A 11 4.12 8.24 2.60
N LEU A 12 3.12 8.44 1.75
CA LEU A 12 2.77 7.47 0.69
C LEU A 12 3.83 7.49 -0.42
N LEU A 13 4.33 8.67 -0.78
CA LEU A 13 5.42 8.80 -1.78
C LEU A 13 6.69 8.04 -1.36
N GLN A 14 7.01 7.98 -0.06
CA GLN A 14 8.14 7.17 0.43
C GLN A 14 8.01 5.67 0.11
N HIS A 15 6.82 5.20 -0.26
CA HIS A 15 6.55 3.80 -0.60
C HIS A 15 6.40 3.57 -2.12
N GLU A 16 6.62 4.57 -2.98
CA GLU A 16 6.37 4.49 -4.44
C GLU A 16 7.23 3.44 -5.17
N ASP A 17 8.44 3.21 -4.68
CA ASP A 17 9.40 2.26 -5.25
C ASP A 17 9.31 0.86 -4.63
N ASN A 18 8.41 0.65 -3.66
CA ASN A 18 8.25 -0.65 -3.05
C ASN A 18 7.76 -1.68 -4.09
N PRO A 19 8.24 -2.94 -3.98
CA PRO A 19 7.87 -4.00 -4.91
C PRO A 19 6.40 -4.42 -4.82
N VAL A 20 5.75 -4.02 -3.72
CA VAL A 20 4.33 -4.19 -3.44
C VAL A 20 3.49 -3.31 -4.35
N ASP A 21 2.42 -3.88 -4.89
CA ASP A 21 1.44 -3.14 -5.67
C ASP A 21 0.49 -2.34 -4.77
N TRP A 22 1.01 -1.30 -4.14
CA TRP A 22 0.24 -0.41 -3.26
C TRP A 22 -0.78 0.42 -4.05
N TRP A 23 -1.96 0.55 -3.44
CA TRP A 23 -3.06 1.41 -3.85
C TRP A 23 -3.28 2.48 -2.77
N GLU A 24 -3.74 3.66 -3.17
CA GLU A 24 -4.34 4.57 -2.20
C GLU A 24 -5.71 4.01 -1.77
N TRP A 25 -6.11 4.34 -0.54
CA TRP A 25 -7.41 3.95 -0.03
C TRP A 25 -8.54 4.46 -0.94
N GLY A 26 -9.34 3.53 -1.47
CA GLY A 26 -10.42 3.86 -2.38
C GLY A 26 -11.19 2.63 -2.86
N PRO A 27 -12.31 2.84 -3.56
CA PRO A 27 -13.16 1.75 -4.06
C PRO A 27 -12.44 0.84 -5.07
N ASP A 28 -11.47 1.38 -5.82
CA ASP A 28 -10.78 0.65 -6.89
C ASP A 28 -9.93 -0.51 -6.35
N ALA A 29 -9.28 -0.32 -5.19
CA ALA A 29 -8.51 -1.37 -4.53
C ALA A 29 -9.41 -2.56 -4.12
N PHE A 30 -10.63 -2.28 -3.66
CA PHE A 30 -11.60 -3.32 -3.30
C PHE A 30 -12.20 -4.01 -4.54
N ALA A 31 -12.40 -3.27 -5.62
CA ALA A 31 -12.86 -3.83 -6.89
C ALA A 31 -11.83 -4.81 -7.46
N GLU A 32 -10.56 -4.42 -7.49
CA GLU A 32 -9.43 -5.25 -7.90
C GLU A 32 -9.31 -6.52 -7.03
N ALA A 33 -9.40 -6.38 -5.70
CA ALA A 33 -9.32 -7.51 -4.78
C ALA A 33 -10.46 -8.51 -4.99
N ARG A 34 -11.67 -8.01 -5.28
CA ARG A 34 -12.84 -8.85 -5.63
C ARG A 34 -12.63 -9.57 -6.96
N GLU A 35 -12.17 -8.87 -8.00
CA GLU A 35 -11.93 -9.47 -9.32
C GLU A 35 -10.89 -10.61 -9.23
N ARG A 36 -9.82 -10.37 -8.48
CA ARG A 36 -8.75 -11.36 -8.28
C ARG A 36 -9.07 -12.42 -7.23
N ASN A 37 -10.18 -12.28 -6.51
CA ASN A 37 -10.57 -13.16 -5.40
C ASN A 37 -9.43 -13.33 -4.37
N VAL A 38 -8.82 -12.22 -3.97
CA VAL A 38 -7.74 -12.16 -2.98
C VAL A 38 -8.11 -11.22 -1.83
N PRO A 39 -7.54 -11.42 -0.63
CA PRO A 39 -7.77 -10.49 0.48
C PRO A 39 -7.15 -9.11 0.23
N VAL A 40 -7.67 -8.10 0.92
CA VAL A 40 -7.06 -6.77 1.01
C VAL A 40 -6.18 -6.72 2.25
N LEU A 41 -4.92 -6.32 2.06
CA LEU A 41 -4.02 -5.94 3.14
C LEU A 41 -4.15 -4.44 3.38
N LEU A 42 -4.74 -4.05 4.51
CA LEU A 42 -4.82 -2.65 4.90
C LEU A 42 -3.61 -2.28 5.77
N SER A 43 -2.79 -1.33 5.30
CA SER A 43 -1.66 -0.78 6.04
C SER A 43 -1.87 0.69 6.34
N VAL A 44 -1.93 1.04 7.64
CA VAL A 44 -2.16 2.41 8.09
C VAL A 44 -0.93 2.92 8.83
N GLY A 45 -0.40 4.05 8.37
CA GLY A 45 0.77 4.69 8.96
C GLY A 45 0.76 6.20 8.74
N TYR A 46 1.75 6.87 9.33
CA TYR A 46 1.94 8.32 9.19
C TYR A 46 3.41 8.69 9.35
N ALA A 47 3.82 9.85 8.82
CA ALA A 47 5.23 10.23 8.68
C ALA A 47 6.02 10.31 9.99
N ALA A 48 5.38 10.54 11.14
CA ALA A 48 6.05 10.61 12.44
C ALA A 48 5.97 9.30 13.25
N CYS A 49 5.41 8.24 12.66
CA CYS A 49 5.29 6.94 13.31
C CYS A 49 6.63 6.19 13.29
N HIS A 50 7.29 6.08 14.45
CA HIS A 50 8.55 5.35 14.55
C HIS A 50 8.46 3.91 14.02
N TRP A 51 7.41 3.18 14.44
CA TRP A 51 7.22 1.77 14.07
C TRP A 51 6.84 1.53 12.62
N CYS A 52 6.30 2.55 11.94
CA CYS A 52 5.92 2.46 10.54
C CYS A 52 7.16 2.54 9.61
N HIS A 53 8.25 3.16 10.08
CA HIS A 53 9.50 3.30 9.32
C HIS A 53 10.47 2.14 9.48
N VAL A 54 10.35 1.39 10.59
CA VAL A 54 11.18 0.21 10.87
C VAL A 54 10.52 -1.10 10.43
N GLN A 55 9.31 -1.04 9.87
CA GLN A 55 8.57 -2.20 9.38
C GLN A 55 9.18 -2.73 8.06
N ASP A 56 9.21 -4.05 7.87
CA ASP A 56 9.80 -4.67 6.67
C ASP A 56 8.89 -4.45 5.43
N PRO A 57 9.41 -3.83 4.35
CA PRO A 57 8.63 -3.56 3.13
C PRO A 57 8.29 -4.80 2.28
N ARG A 58 8.63 -6.02 2.70
CA ARG A 58 8.42 -7.27 1.93
C ARG A 58 7.33 -8.20 2.50
N ALA A 59 6.52 -7.74 3.44
CA ALA A 59 5.65 -8.61 4.25
C ALA A 59 4.40 -9.17 3.53
N ASP A 60 4.20 -8.94 2.24
CA ASP A 60 2.97 -9.25 1.54
C ASP A 60 3.20 -10.00 0.23
N ARG A 61 2.90 -11.30 0.25
CA ARG A 61 2.74 -12.11 -0.97
C ARG A 61 1.28 -12.51 -1.10
N GLY A 62 0.52 -11.81 -1.93
CA GLY A 62 -0.77 -12.28 -2.43
C GLY A 62 -2.02 -11.44 -2.10
N GLY A 63 -1.88 -10.22 -1.58
CA GLY A 63 -3.01 -9.31 -1.34
C GLY A 63 -3.00 -8.07 -2.25
N VAL A 64 -4.12 -7.35 -2.28
CA VAL A 64 -4.16 -5.94 -2.72
C VAL A 64 -3.82 -5.09 -1.50
N ALA A 65 -2.79 -4.25 -1.58
CA ALA A 65 -2.32 -3.47 -0.45
C ALA A 65 -2.89 -2.05 -0.52
N ALA A 66 -3.67 -1.64 0.48
CA ALA A 66 -4.35 -0.33 0.56
C ALA A 66 -4.06 0.39 1.88
#